data_AF-A0A7S1T2A0-F1
#
_entry.id   AF-A0A7S1T2A0-F1
#
_cell.length_a   1.000
_cell.length_b   1.000
_cell.length_c   1.000
_cell.angle_alpha   90.00
_cell.angle_beta   90.00
_cell.angle_gamma   90.00
#
_symmetry.space_group_name_H-M   'P 1'
#
loop_
_entity.id
_entity.type
_entity.pdbx_description
1 polymer ?
#
loop_
_entity_poly.entity_id
_entity_poly.type
_entity_poly.pdbx_seq_one_letter_code
_entity_poly.pdbx_strand_id
1 'polypeptide(L)'
;NYTYAPPYRPKHGSSGFDQMDRVLVTRTVVVGAATLGLSALAVSAMTLWQRFNSTKRRRAASDRPRDPPPVQGGKKGVGLARGKPGNKVAREGEFTRHRGGWEQRVAALRPSWFYTWGPRLPDTAPEGVEFVPMVFSGGGDVEKVRDRMKHIKELHEAGKIRAVLGFNEPDGKAQANMTVKRAVELWPELHKEGLALGSPAAIKATRPWMREFMAECEKRDHRVDFVTVHWYAGLNVDALVRHLHEVHDLYGRPIWITEFGVADYQAKDCHSGRFRPEQVQAFMRKVLPALDALEFVHRYAWFCFDETSRVGSCSALFHADNSLTELGKIYAAHQSTPST
;
A
#
# COMPACT_ATOMS: atom_id res chain seq x y z
N ASN A 1 6.88 6.85 -39.64
CA ASN A 1 8.31 6.88 -39.98
C ASN A 1 9.05 7.86 -39.10
N TYR A 2 9.54 7.40 -37.94
CA TYR A 2 10.66 8.04 -37.24
C TYR A 2 11.50 6.91 -36.63
N THR A 3 12.70 6.77 -37.19
CA THR A 3 13.70 5.74 -36.98
C THR A 3 14.56 6.07 -35.76
N TYR A 4 14.75 5.06 -34.91
CA TYR A 4 15.70 5.07 -33.79
C TYR A 4 17.14 4.93 -34.31
N ALA A 5 18.06 5.74 -33.78
CA ALA A 5 19.50 5.54 -33.91
C ALA A 5 20.06 4.80 -32.66
N PRO A 6 21.07 3.91 -32.80
CA PRO A 6 21.57 3.07 -31.72
C PRO A 6 22.71 3.73 -30.91
N PRO A 7 23.03 3.22 -29.70
CA PRO A 7 24.00 3.84 -28.80
C PRO A 7 25.46 3.45 -29.06
N TYR A 8 26.31 4.40 -28.71
CA TYR A 8 27.78 4.47 -28.79
C TYR A 8 28.49 3.43 -27.87
N ARG A 9 29.52 2.75 -28.39
CA ARG A 9 30.48 1.91 -27.63
C ARG A 9 31.77 2.70 -27.36
N PRO A 10 32.39 2.63 -26.16
CA PRO A 10 33.78 3.03 -25.98
C PRO A 10 34.75 1.90 -26.40
N LYS A 11 35.84 2.28 -27.05
CA LYS A 11 36.96 1.42 -27.47
C LYS A 11 37.97 1.21 -26.34
N HIS A 12 38.53 0.00 -26.31
CA HIS A 12 39.74 -0.35 -25.56
C HIS A 12 40.96 0.47 -26.01
N GLY A 13 41.82 0.82 -25.05
CA GLY A 13 43.20 1.23 -25.25
C GLY A 13 44.08 0.55 -24.20
N SER A 14 45.13 -0.10 -24.66
CA SER A 14 46.14 -0.84 -23.89
C SER A 14 47.52 -0.14 -23.98
N SER A 15 48.45 -0.60 -23.14
CA SER A 15 49.91 -0.28 -23.01
C SER A 15 50.24 0.90 -22.06
N GLY A 16 51.22 0.81 -21.15
CA GLY A 16 52.21 -0.21 -20.80
C GLY A 16 53.21 0.30 -19.73
N PHE A 17 54.10 -0.60 -19.28
CA PHE A 17 55.32 -0.46 -18.43
C PHE A 17 55.15 -0.47 -16.89
N ASP A 18 55.49 -1.56 -16.19
CA ASP A 18 56.80 -2.14 -15.73
C ASP A 18 57.27 -1.56 -14.37
N GLN A 19 57.13 -2.32 -13.27
CA GLN A 19 58.15 -3.14 -12.58
C GLN A 19 59.19 -2.34 -11.75
N MET A 20 59.11 -2.43 -10.42
CA MET A 20 60.15 -3.06 -9.56
C MET A 20 59.95 -2.80 -8.06
N ASP A 21 59.99 -3.93 -7.34
CA ASP A 21 60.69 -4.22 -6.08
C ASP A 21 60.38 -3.62 -4.71
N ARG A 22 60.32 -4.59 -3.78
CA ARG A 22 60.23 -4.53 -2.33
C ARG A 22 61.54 -4.00 -1.72
N VAL A 23 61.45 -3.10 -0.75
CA VAL A 23 62.27 -3.13 0.47
C VAL A 23 61.43 -2.64 1.65
N LEU A 24 61.21 -3.53 2.62
CA LEU A 24 60.79 -3.22 3.98
C LEU A 24 62.06 -2.90 4.79
N VAL A 25 62.06 -1.87 5.65
CA VAL A 25 62.69 -1.80 6.99
C VAL A 25 62.51 -0.39 7.57
N THR A 26 61.62 -0.34 8.55
CA THR A 26 61.57 0.48 9.78
C THR A 26 62.23 1.86 9.85
N ARG A 27 61.42 2.88 10.16
CA ARG A 27 61.60 3.73 11.34
C ARG A 27 60.30 4.44 11.75
N THR A 28 59.81 4.05 12.92
CA THR A 28 58.80 4.73 13.73
C THR A 28 59.29 6.13 14.12
N VAL A 29 58.42 7.14 14.07
CA VAL A 29 58.06 8.08 15.17
C VAL A 29 57.35 9.34 14.60
N VAL A 30 56.10 9.49 15.04
CA VAL A 30 55.26 10.71 15.17
C VAL A 30 54.70 11.32 13.88
N VAL A 31 53.44 11.00 13.57
CA VAL A 31 52.31 11.96 13.62
C VAL A 31 51.06 11.20 14.06
N GLY A 32 50.67 11.39 15.32
CA GLY A 32 49.34 11.04 15.81
C GLY A 32 48.32 12.13 15.46
N ALA A 33 47.05 11.76 15.56
CA ALA A 33 45.85 12.60 15.48
C ALA A 33 45.32 12.95 14.07
N ALA A 34 44.75 11.97 13.35
CA ALA A 34 43.76 12.27 12.31
C ALA A 34 42.64 11.21 12.15
N THR A 35 42.72 10.04 12.79
CA THR A 35 41.77 8.93 12.56
C THR A 35 40.81 8.62 13.71
N LEU A 36 40.84 9.37 14.81
CA LEU A 36 39.91 9.20 15.94
C LEU A 36 38.84 10.30 16.08
N GLY A 37 38.86 11.33 15.22
CA GLY A 37 37.89 12.44 15.25
C GLY A 37 36.60 12.19 14.47
N LEU A 38 36.62 11.30 13.47
CA LEU A 38 35.47 11.07 12.57
C LEU A 38 34.43 10.09 13.13
N SER A 39 34.82 9.21 14.06
CA SER A 39 33.91 8.26 14.72
C SER A 39 33.10 8.90 15.85
N ALA A 40 33.71 9.79 16.65
CA ALA A 40 33.03 10.47 17.74
C ALA A 40 31.99 11.49 17.23
N LEU A 41 32.29 12.24 16.17
CA LEU A 41 31.36 13.19 15.56
C LEU A 41 30.17 12.49 14.89
N ALA A 42 30.37 11.34 14.25
CA ALA A 42 29.29 10.54 13.66
C ALA A 42 28.39 9.91 14.74
N VAL A 43 28.97 9.37 15.80
CA VAL A 43 28.22 8.82 16.94
C VAL A 43 27.48 9.93 17.70
N SER A 44 28.10 11.09 17.91
CA SER A 44 27.44 12.25 18.52
C SER A 44 26.34 12.84 17.64
N ALA A 45 26.52 12.94 16.33
CA ALA A 45 25.48 13.39 15.39
C ALA A 45 24.30 12.40 15.33
N MET A 46 24.57 11.10 15.35
CA MET A 46 23.55 10.05 15.40
C MET A 46 22.79 10.04 16.74
N THR A 47 23.49 10.29 17.85
CA THR A 47 22.89 10.40 19.20
C THR A 47 22.09 11.70 19.34
N LEU A 48 22.55 12.81 18.76
CA LEU A 48 21.81 14.07 18.69
C LEU A 48 20.59 13.97 17.76
N TRP A 49 20.69 13.26 16.62
CA TRP A 49 19.56 12.98 15.72
C TRP A 49 18.52 12.07 16.40
N GLN A 50 18.95 11.02 17.09
CA GLN A 50 18.07 10.16 17.88
C GLN A 50 17.43 10.92 19.04
N ARG A 51 18.18 11.78 19.76
CA ARG A 51 17.62 12.61 20.82
C ARG A 51 16.65 13.65 20.29
N PHE A 52 16.97 14.36 19.20
CA PHE A 52 16.09 15.35 18.58
C PHE A 52 14.79 14.72 18.03
N ASN A 53 14.88 13.52 17.44
CA ASN A 53 13.71 12.73 17.07
C ASN A 53 12.96 12.20 18.29
N SER A 54 13.63 11.88 19.40
CA SER A 54 12.97 11.47 20.65
C SER A 54 12.22 12.62 21.33
N THR A 55 12.71 13.86 21.26
CA THR A 55 12.01 15.05 21.79
C THR A 55 10.84 15.47 20.90
N LYS A 56 10.96 15.33 19.57
CA LYS A 56 9.80 15.42 18.66
C LYS A 56 8.76 14.33 18.95
N ARG A 57 9.19 13.08 19.13
CA ARG A 57 8.32 11.95 19.51
C ARG A 57 7.66 12.15 20.88
N ARG A 58 8.34 12.77 21.86
CA ARG A 58 7.78 13.07 23.19
C ARG A 58 6.77 14.21 23.17
N ARG A 59 6.96 15.26 22.35
CA ARG A 59 5.93 16.31 22.14
C ARG A 59 4.74 15.82 21.31
N ALA A 60 4.94 14.87 20.40
CA ALA A 60 3.86 14.22 19.64
C ALA A 60 3.10 13.14 20.44
N ALA A 61 3.65 12.66 21.56
CA ALA A 61 3.04 11.58 22.34
C ALA A 61 1.84 12.02 23.20
N SER A 62 1.71 13.32 23.52
CA SER A 62 0.57 13.84 24.29
C SER A 62 -0.69 14.08 23.44
N ASP A 63 -0.54 14.14 22.11
CA ASP A 63 -1.63 14.39 21.14
C ASP A 63 -1.73 13.28 20.07
N ARG A 64 -1.31 12.04 20.40
CA ARG A 64 -1.44 10.94 19.44
C ARG A 64 -2.91 10.76 19.06
N PRO A 65 -3.26 10.81 17.76
CA PRO A 65 -4.60 10.44 17.32
C PRO A 65 -4.90 9.03 17.83
N ARG A 66 -6.11 8.81 18.33
CA ARG A 66 -6.53 7.50 18.83
C ARG A 66 -6.32 6.50 17.71
N ASP A 67 -5.47 5.50 17.94
CA ASP A 67 -5.30 4.41 17.00
C ASP A 67 -6.69 3.88 16.60
N PRO A 68 -6.90 3.53 15.32
CA PRO A 68 -8.16 2.93 14.91
C PRO A 68 -8.44 1.72 15.80
N PRO A 69 -9.71 1.45 16.13
CA PRO A 69 -10.06 0.35 17.01
C PRO A 69 -9.42 -0.96 16.52
N PRO A 70 -8.99 -1.84 17.44
CA PRO A 70 -8.42 -3.13 17.07
C PRO A 70 -9.33 -3.85 16.08
N VAL A 71 -8.74 -4.51 15.08
CA VAL A 71 -9.50 -5.26 14.08
C VAL A 71 -10.20 -6.42 14.79
N GLN A 72 -11.53 -6.45 14.71
CA GLN A 72 -12.29 -7.64 15.12
C GLN A 72 -12.00 -8.75 14.10
N GLY A 73 -11.35 -9.82 14.53
CA GLY A 73 -10.83 -10.87 13.66
C GLY A 73 -9.36 -10.66 13.31
N GLY A 74 -8.93 -11.17 12.16
CA GLY A 74 -7.54 -11.06 11.69
C GLY A 74 -7.32 -9.92 10.69
N LYS A 75 -6.05 -9.64 10.37
CA LYS A 75 -5.63 -8.59 9.42
C LYS A 75 -6.13 -8.81 7.97
N LYS A 76 -6.41 -10.06 7.58
CA LYS A 76 -6.76 -10.46 6.19
C LYS A 76 -8.13 -9.96 5.76
N GLY A 77 -8.17 -9.20 4.67
CA GLY A 77 -9.39 -8.75 4.01
C GLY A 77 -9.43 -9.01 2.50
N VAL A 78 -10.42 -8.46 1.81
CA VAL A 78 -10.52 -8.54 0.34
C VAL A 78 -11.16 -7.27 -0.25
N GLY A 79 -10.63 -6.80 -1.37
CA GLY A 79 -11.26 -5.78 -2.20
C GLY A 79 -12.10 -6.43 -3.31
N LEU A 80 -13.40 -6.11 -3.36
CA LEU A 80 -14.33 -6.48 -4.46
C LEU A 80 -14.57 -5.38 -5.54
N ALA A 81 -13.77 -5.41 -6.61
CA ALA A 81 -13.90 -4.61 -7.84
C ALA A 81 -15.33 -4.53 -8.40
N ARG A 82 -15.99 -3.36 -8.37
CA ARG A 82 -17.18 -3.14 -9.20
C ARG A 82 -16.75 -2.78 -10.62
N GLY A 83 -16.88 -3.71 -11.57
CA GLY A 83 -16.70 -3.41 -12.98
C GLY A 83 -17.61 -2.27 -13.44
N LYS A 84 -17.06 -1.24 -14.09
CA LYS A 84 -17.84 -0.21 -14.80
C LYS A 84 -17.85 -0.55 -16.29
N PRO A 85 -19.03 -0.67 -16.92
CA PRO A 85 -19.13 -0.71 -18.38
C PRO A 85 -18.37 0.49 -18.98
N GLY A 86 -17.45 0.22 -19.91
CA GLY A 86 -16.70 1.26 -20.63
C GLY A 86 -15.44 1.82 -19.95
N ASN A 87 -15.12 1.48 -18.70
CA ASN A 87 -13.87 1.89 -18.07
C ASN A 87 -12.82 0.75 -18.11
N LYS A 88 -11.73 0.93 -18.87
CA LYS A 88 -10.69 -0.10 -19.04
C LYS A 88 -9.98 -0.47 -17.73
N VAL A 89 -9.85 0.46 -16.78
CA VAL A 89 -9.23 0.19 -15.47
C VAL A 89 -10.17 -0.60 -14.56
N ALA A 90 -11.49 -0.45 -14.74
CA ALA A 90 -12.50 -1.21 -13.99
C ALA A 90 -12.70 -2.64 -14.51
N ARG A 91 -11.96 -3.08 -15.54
CA ARG A 91 -11.99 -4.48 -16.00
C ARG A 91 -11.10 -5.40 -15.16
N GLU A 92 -10.10 -4.85 -14.48
CA GLU A 92 -9.24 -5.61 -13.59
C GLU A 92 -9.87 -5.57 -12.20
N GLY A 93 -10.48 -6.68 -11.79
CA GLY A 93 -11.17 -6.80 -10.50
C GLY A 93 -12.66 -7.13 -10.57
N GLU A 94 -13.24 -7.37 -11.75
CA GLU A 94 -14.69 -7.52 -11.91
C GLU A 94 -15.30 -8.62 -11.02
N PHE A 95 -15.87 -8.19 -9.89
CA PHE A 95 -16.43 -9.06 -8.87
C PHE A 95 -17.96 -8.98 -8.79
N THR A 96 -18.55 -7.82 -9.12
CA THR A 96 -19.94 -7.55 -8.70
C THR A 96 -20.94 -7.28 -9.82
N ARG A 97 -20.56 -7.23 -11.11
CA ARG A 97 -21.50 -6.74 -12.15
C ARG A 97 -21.88 -7.71 -13.25
N HIS A 98 -21.07 -8.73 -13.53
CA HIS A 98 -21.34 -9.62 -14.66
C HIS A 98 -21.50 -11.11 -14.35
N ARG A 99 -21.33 -11.60 -13.11
CA ARG A 99 -21.40 -13.05 -12.82
C ARG A 99 -22.15 -13.52 -11.57
N GLY A 100 -22.72 -12.62 -10.75
CA GLY A 100 -23.25 -13.02 -9.44
C GLY A 100 -22.19 -13.71 -8.56
N GLY A 101 -22.58 -14.25 -7.40
CA GLY A 101 -21.71 -15.13 -6.60
C GLY A 101 -20.54 -14.43 -5.88
N TRP A 102 -20.56 -13.10 -5.75
CA TRP A 102 -19.53 -12.40 -4.98
C TRP A 102 -19.59 -12.77 -3.50
N GLU A 103 -20.77 -13.08 -2.98
CA GLU A 103 -21.01 -13.58 -1.63
C GLU A 103 -20.29 -14.91 -1.42
N GLN A 104 -20.43 -15.82 -2.39
CA GLN A 104 -19.74 -17.12 -2.40
C GLN A 104 -18.22 -16.92 -2.40
N ARG A 105 -17.72 -15.98 -3.20
CA ARG A 105 -16.28 -15.66 -3.26
C ARG A 105 -15.77 -15.08 -1.94
N VAL A 106 -16.48 -14.13 -1.33
CA VAL A 106 -16.09 -13.59 0.00
C VAL A 106 -16.10 -14.70 1.04
N ALA A 107 -17.16 -15.51 1.09
CA ALA A 107 -17.24 -16.63 2.02
C ALA A 107 -16.10 -17.65 1.81
N ALA A 108 -15.74 -17.95 0.56
CA ALA A 108 -14.67 -18.88 0.22
C ALA A 108 -13.28 -18.41 0.69
N LEU A 109 -13.00 -17.10 0.68
CA LEU A 109 -11.70 -16.57 1.15
C LEU A 109 -11.61 -16.44 2.67
N ARG A 110 -12.74 -16.49 3.38
CA ARG A 110 -12.83 -16.30 4.85
C ARG A 110 -12.06 -15.04 5.33
N PRO A 111 -12.32 -13.86 4.76
CA PRO A 111 -11.71 -12.62 5.23
C PRO A 111 -12.37 -12.17 6.54
N SER A 112 -11.68 -11.34 7.32
CA SER A 112 -12.27 -10.65 8.47
C SER A 112 -12.92 -9.32 8.08
N TRP A 113 -12.52 -8.74 6.94
CA TRP A 113 -13.08 -7.49 6.43
C TRP A 113 -13.08 -7.41 4.90
N PHE A 114 -13.92 -6.54 4.32
CA PHE A 114 -13.94 -6.29 2.88
C PHE A 114 -14.33 -4.86 2.55
N TYR A 115 -14.06 -4.43 1.30
CA TYR A 115 -14.51 -3.15 0.76
C TYR A 115 -14.87 -3.26 -0.73
N THR A 116 -15.60 -2.25 -1.26
CA THR A 116 -16.20 -2.27 -2.60
C THR A 116 -15.93 -0.99 -3.42
N TRP A 117 -14.88 -0.22 -3.09
CA TRP A 117 -14.57 1.11 -3.65
C TRP A 117 -15.76 2.09 -3.63
N GLY A 118 -16.72 1.88 -2.73
CA GLY A 118 -17.92 2.69 -2.65
C GLY A 118 -18.44 2.79 -1.21
N PRO A 119 -19.45 3.64 -0.99
CA PRO A 119 -19.96 3.87 0.35
C PRO A 119 -20.93 2.76 0.80
N ARG A 120 -21.50 2.00 -0.16
CA ARG A 120 -22.67 1.15 0.09
C ARG A 120 -22.30 -0.23 0.56
N LEU A 121 -22.83 -0.60 1.73
CA LEU A 121 -22.88 -1.98 2.19
C LEU A 121 -23.82 -2.76 1.25
N PRO A 122 -23.37 -3.85 0.62
CA PRO A 122 -24.26 -4.70 -0.16
C PRO A 122 -25.28 -5.43 0.73
N ASP A 123 -26.52 -5.56 0.27
CA ASP A 123 -27.59 -6.22 1.04
C ASP A 123 -27.30 -7.70 1.32
N THR A 124 -26.54 -8.34 0.45
CA THR A 124 -26.14 -9.75 0.54
C THR A 124 -24.75 -9.94 1.17
N ALA A 125 -24.25 -8.93 1.92
CA ALA A 125 -22.99 -9.03 2.63
C ALA A 125 -22.98 -10.21 3.63
N PRO A 126 -21.94 -11.07 3.60
CA PRO A 126 -21.82 -12.14 4.57
C PRO A 126 -21.78 -11.62 6.01
N GLU A 127 -22.50 -12.30 6.90
CA GLU A 127 -22.44 -12.01 8.33
C GLU A 127 -21.03 -12.24 8.89
N GLY A 128 -20.64 -11.47 9.92
CA GLY A 128 -19.36 -11.63 10.59
C GLY A 128 -18.13 -11.13 9.81
N VAL A 129 -18.31 -10.59 8.60
CA VAL A 129 -17.22 -9.94 7.84
C VAL A 129 -17.42 -8.43 7.86
N GLU A 130 -16.46 -7.70 8.42
CA GLU A 130 -16.56 -6.25 8.56
C GLU A 130 -16.54 -5.54 7.20
N PHE A 131 -17.53 -4.69 6.94
CA PHE A 131 -17.52 -3.82 5.76
C PHE A 131 -16.82 -2.49 6.06
N VAL A 132 -15.92 -2.09 5.15
CA VAL A 132 -15.27 -0.78 5.19
C VAL A 132 -15.66 0.02 3.94
N PRO A 133 -16.46 1.08 4.05
CA PRO A 133 -16.79 1.92 2.90
C PRO A 133 -15.61 2.77 2.44
N MET A 134 -15.70 3.24 1.20
CA MET A 134 -14.72 4.15 0.60
C MET A 134 -15.39 5.36 -0.05
N VAL A 135 -14.78 6.53 0.14
CA VAL A 135 -15.15 7.76 -0.57
C VAL A 135 -14.37 7.85 -1.88
N PHE A 136 -14.80 7.06 -2.88
CA PHE A 136 -14.26 7.18 -4.24
C PHE A 136 -14.82 8.42 -4.93
N SER A 137 -14.03 9.48 -5.14
CA SER A 137 -14.48 10.67 -5.89
C SER A 137 -13.59 10.92 -7.10
N GLY A 138 -14.14 10.74 -8.30
CA GLY A 138 -13.50 11.20 -9.53
C GLY A 138 -13.59 12.72 -9.64
N GLY A 139 -12.44 13.39 -9.73
CA GLY A 139 -12.30 14.84 -9.94
C GLY A 139 -12.51 15.71 -8.69
N GLY A 140 -12.78 15.13 -7.52
CA GLY A 140 -13.03 15.91 -6.30
C GLY A 140 -14.34 16.72 -6.35
N ASP A 141 -15.40 16.16 -6.92
CA ASP A 141 -16.74 16.76 -6.88
C ASP A 141 -17.29 16.72 -5.44
N VAL A 142 -17.56 17.89 -4.86
CA VAL A 142 -17.96 18.03 -3.45
C VAL A 142 -19.33 17.41 -3.19
N GLU A 143 -20.29 17.54 -4.11
CA GLU A 143 -21.64 17.00 -3.93
C GLU A 143 -21.61 15.47 -3.97
N LYS A 144 -20.76 14.88 -4.82
CA LYS A 144 -20.52 13.43 -4.79
C LYS A 144 -19.84 12.96 -3.50
N VAL A 145 -18.92 13.77 -2.94
CA VAL A 145 -18.29 13.44 -1.65
C VAL A 145 -19.31 13.47 -0.53
N ARG A 146 -20.15 14.52 -0.48
CA ARG A 146 -21.22 14.67 0.51
C ARG A 146 -22.27 13.56 0.42
N ASP A 147 -22.72 13.21 -0.79
CA ASP A 147 -23.67 12.11 -1.01
C ASP A 147 -23.13 10.77 -0.48
N ARG A 148 -21.85 10.46 -0.75
CA ARG A 148 -21.19 9.26 -0.22
C ARG A 148 -21.09 9.30 1.30
N MET A 149 -20.68 10.44 1.85
CA MET A 149 -20.53 10.60 3.29
C MET A 149 -21.86 10.56 4.03
N LYS A 150 -22.98 10.97 3.40
CA LYS A 150 -24.32 10.79 3.97
C LYS A 150 -24.58 9.31 4.26
N HIS A 151 -24.38 8.44 3.28
CA HIS A 151 -24.61 7.01 3.46
C HIS A 151 -23.63 6.36 4.45
N ILE A 152 -22.37 6.80 4.45
CA ILE A 152 -21.36 6.32 5.41
C ILE A 152 -21.76 6.70 6.84
N LYS A 153 -22.27 7.92 7.06
CA LYS A 153 -22.77 8.37 8.37
C LYS A 153 -23.95 7.53 8.84
N GLU A 154 -24.92 7.24 7.95
CA GLU A 154 -26.06 6.36 8.25
C GLU A 154 -25.59 4.95 8.69
N LEU A 155 -24.61 4.36 7.99
CA LEU A 155 -24.03 3.07 8.37
C LEU A 155 -23.32 3.12 9.72
N HIS A 156 -22.60 4.21 10.00
CA HIS A 156 -21.87 4.39 11.25
C HIS A 156 -22.83 4.56 12.45
N GLU A 157 -23.87 5.36 12.28
CA GLU A 157 -24.90 5.60 13.31
C GLU A 157 -25.73 4.33 13.60
N ALA A 158 -25.90 3.48 12.59
CA ALA A 158 -26.47 2.14 12.76
C ALA A 158 -25.50 1.11 13.38
N GLY A 159 -24.27 1.51 13.74
CA GLY A 159 -23.25 0.64 14.33
C GLY A 159 -22.66 -0.39 13.35
N LYS A 160 -22.87 -0.24 12.05
CA LYS A 160 -22.48 -1.21 11.02
C LYS A 160 -21.02 -1.09 10.56
N ILE A 161 -20.40 0.07 10.78
CA ILE A 161 -19.03 0.36 10.34
C ILE A 161 -18.25 1.13 11.42
N ARG A 162 -16.93 0.94 11.43
CA ARG A 162 -16.00 1.59 12.37
C ARG A 162 -14.90 2.40 11.70
N ALA A 163 -14.71 2.21 10.40
CA ALA A 163 -13.70 2.92 9.62
C ALA A 163 -14.22 3.28 8.23
N VAL A 164 -13.56 4.25 7.59
CA VAL A 164 -13.80 4.65 6.20
C VAL A 164 -12.46 4.87 5.49
N LEU A 165 -12.39 4.43 4.23
CA LEU A 165 -11.24 4.68 3.35
C LEU A 165 -11.42 6.00 2.60
N GLY A 166 -10.34 6.78 2.51
CA GLY A 166 -10.28 8.03 1.75
C GLY A 166 -10.28 7.83 0.23
N PHE A 167 -9.81 8.86 -0.48
CA PHE A 167 -9.83 8.88 -1.95
C PHE A 167 -8.91 7.82 -2.56
N ASN A 168 -9.37 7.13 -3.61
CA ASN A 168 -8.59 6.09 -4.31
C ASN A 168 -7.70 6.66 -5.41
N GLU A 169 -6.39 6.46 -5.29
CA GLU A 169 -5.37 6.87 -6.27
C GLU A 169 -5.60 8.30 -6.81
N PRO A 170 -5.68 9.33 -5.94
CA PRO A 170 -5.90 10.71 -6.38
C PRO A 170 -4.79 11.24 -7.29
N ASP A 171 -3.58 10.69 -7.22
CA ASP A 171 -2.46 10.98 -8.10
C ASP A 171 -2.54 10.25 -9.48
N GLY A 172 -3.57 9.44 -9.70
CA GLY A 172 -3.83 8.75 -10.96
C GLY A 172 -4.84 9.47 -11.85
N LYS A 173 -4.44 9.80 -13.10
CA LYS A 173 -5.33 10.46 -14.08
C LYS A 173 -6.60 9.67 -14.43
N ALA A 174 -6.51 8.34 -14.42
CA ALA A 174 -7.64 7.45 -14.71
C ALA A 174 -8.45 7.04 -13.47
N GLN A 175 -8.10 7.59 -12.29
CA GLN A 175 -8.61 7.21 -10.98
C GLN A 175 -9.39 8.38 -10.37
N ALA A 176 -9.17 8.71 -9.09
CA ALA A 176 -9.79 9.89 -8.49
C ALA A 176 -9.29 11.20 -9.13
N ASN A 177 -8.06 11.26 -9.65
CA ASN A 177 -7.51 12.41 -10.38
C ASN A 177 -7.75 13.76 -9.66
N MET A 178 -7.14 13.92 -8.49
CA MET A 178 -7.28 15.09 -7.62
C MET A 178 -5.92 15.72 -7.33
N THR A 179 -5.87 17.04 -7.32
CA THR A 179 -4.72 17.77 -6.76
C THR A 179 -4.69 17.61 -5.24
N VAL A 180 -3.51 17.76 -4.63
CA VAL A 180 -3.36 17.78 -3.16
C VAL A 180 -4.26 18.84 -2.55
N LYS A 181 -4.23 20.07 -3.09
CA LYS A 181 -5.07 21.19 -2.64
C LYS A 181 -6.55 20.78 -2.58
N ARG A 182 -7.08 20.17 -3.65
CA ARG A 182 -8.49 19.77 -3.69
C ARG A 182 -8.81 18.67 -2.70
N ALA A 183 -7.93 17.69 -2.53
CA ALA A 183 -8.11 16.62 -1.54
C ALA A 183 -8.14 17.17 -0.10
N VAL A 184 -7.26 18.13 0.21
CA VAL A 184 -7.20 18.78 1.52
C VAL A 184 -8.43 19.64 1.78
N GLU A 185 -8.89 20.42 0.80
CA GLU A 185 -10.13 21.22 0.93
C GLU A 185 -11.37 20.37 1.24
N LEU A 186 -11.44 19.16 0.68
CA LEU A 186 -12.56 18.24 0.86
C LEU A 186 -12.42 17.36 2.10
N TRP A 187 -11.22 17.27 2.68
CA TRP A 187 -10.95 16.33 3.76
C TRP A 187 -11.86 16.49 4.99
N PRO A 188 -12.23 17.72 5.43
CA PRO A 188 -13.17 17.91 6.53
C PRO A 188 -14.55 17.27 6.30
N GLU A 189 -15.00 17.12 5.05
CA GLU A 189 -16.29 16.47 4.74
C GLU A 189 -16.31 14.98 5.12
N LEU A 190 -15.12 14.36 5.20
CA LEU A 190 -14.95 12.96 5.56
C LEU A 190 -14.90 12.74 7.09
N HIS A 191 -14.80 13.81 7.88
CA HIS A 191 -14.71 13.69 9.34
C HIS A 191 -16.06 13.33 9.94
N LYS A 192 -16.03 12.34 10.84
CA LYS A 192 -17.13 11.95 11.73
C LYS A 192 -16.53 11.43 13.03
N GLU A 193 -17.04 11.89 14.16
CA GLU A 193 -16.62 11.39 15.47
C GLU A 193 -16.92 9.88 15.59
N GLY A 194 -16.02 9.12 16.22
CA GLY A 194 -16.17 7.67 16.38
C GLY A 194 -15.89 6.83 15.13
N LEU A 195 -15.66 7.45 13.96
CA LEU A 195 -15.35 6.75 12.70
C LEU A 195 -13.89 6.98 12.31
N ALA A 196 -13.07 5.92 12.30
CA ALA A 196 -11.67 6.01 11.90
C ALA A 196 -11.54 6.35 10.40
N LEU A 197 -10.70 7.32 10.06
CA LEU A 197 -10.51 7.82 8.71
C LEU A 197 -9.13 7.47 8.16
N GLY A 198 -9.09 6.61 7.15
CA GLY A 198 -7.87 6.28 6.42
C GLY A 198 -7.49 7.36 5.43
N SER A 199 -6.19 7.59 5.26
CA SER A 199 -5.66 8.49 4.24
C SER A 199 -6.17 8.17 2.83
N PRO A 200 -6.01 9.08 1.86
CA PRO A 200 -6.10 8.71 0.45
C PRO A 200 -5.09 7.60 0.14
N ALA A 201 -5.49 6.65 -0.72
CA ALA A 201 -4.64 5.57 -1.19
C ALA A 201 -3.92 6.01 -2.46
N ALA A 202 -2.88 6.83 -2.34
CA ALA A 202 -2.07 7.26 -3.48
C ALA A 202 -1.38 6.05 -4.15
N ILE A 203 -1.10 6.12 -5.45
CA ILE A 203 -0.44 5.05 -6.22
C ILE A 203 0.84 4.59 -5.53
N LYS A 204 1.58 5.52 -4.90
CA LYS A 204 2.61 5.18 -3.92
C LYS A 204 2.54 6.13 -2.73
N ALA A 205 2.42 5.57 -1.54
CA ALA A 205 2.37 6.35 -0.31
C ALA A 205 3.65 7.16 -0.04
N THR A 206 4.80 6.81 -0.64
CA THR A 206 6.07 7.54 -0.44
C THR A 206 6.33 8.64 -1.47
N ARG A 207 5.39 8.89 -2.41
CA ARG A 207 5.55 9.91 -3.46
C ARG A 207 5.14 11.32 -3.00
N PRO A 208 5.56 12.38 -3.73
CA PRO A 208 5.30 13.77 -3.35
C PRO A 208 3.84 14.07 -3.04
N TRP A 209 2.88 13.59 -3.84
CA TRP A 209 1.46 13.83 -3.62
C TRP A 209 1.02 13.46 -2.19
N MET A 210 1.39 12.26 -1.73
CA MET A 210 1.00 11.78 -0.40
C MET A 210 1.76 12.51 0.72
N ARG A 211 3.05 12.81 0.51
CA ARG A 211 3.85 13.61 1.46
C ARG A 211 3.28 15.01 1.64
N GLU A 212 2.92 15.68 0.55
CA GLU A 212 2.31 17.00 0.56
C GLU A 212 0.93 16.96 1.23
N PHE A 213 0.07 15.98 0.89
CA PHE A 213 -1.23 15.82 1.53
C PHE A 213 -1.13 15.64 3.05
N MET A 214 -0.25 14.75 3.52
CA MET A 214 -0.07 14.51 4.95
C MET A 214 0.49 15.74 5.68
N ALA A 215 1.44 16.45 5.08
CA ALA A 215 1.99 17.69 5.64
C ALA A 215 0.93 18.82 5.70
N GLU A 216 0.09 18.94 4.66
CA GLU A 216 -1.00 19.90 4.62
C GLU A 216 -2.12 19.57 5.60
N CYS A 217 -2.34 18.28 5.90
CA CYS A 217 -3.25 17.86 6.97
C CYS A 217 -2.69 18.21 8.35
N GLU A 218 -1.41 17.93 8.63
CA GLU A 218 -0.76 18.28 9.89
C GLU A 218 -0.80 19.80 10.15
N LYS A 219 -0.52 20.62 9.12
CA LYS A 219 -0.60 22.09 9.22
C LYS A 219 -2.01 22.61 9.54
N ARG A 220 -3.06 21.89 9.15
CA ARG A 220 -4.47 22.28 9.33
C ARG A 220 -5.17 21.53 10.44
N ASP A 221 -4.43 20.75 11.24
CA ASP A 221 -4.98 19.86 12.27
C ASP A 221 -6.09 18.94 11.73
N HIS A 222 -5.89 18.45 10.51
CA HIS A 222 -6.80 17.49 9.88
C HIS A 222 -6.47 16.07 10.35
N ARG A 223 -7.48 15.41 10.92
CA ARG A 223 -7.37 14.01 11.36
C ARG A 223 -7.13 13.07 10.18
N VAL A 224 -6.17 12.15 10.35
CA VAL A 224 -5.91 11.00 9.48
C VAL A 224 -5.53 9.82 10.38
N ASP A 225 -6.42 8.87 10.64
CA ASP A 225 -6.23 7.88 11.71
C ASP A 225 -5.28 6.73 11.30
N PHE A 226 -5.22 6.40 10.01
CA PHE A 226 -4.30 5.40 9.46
C PHE A 226 -3.90 5.73 8.02
N VAL A 227 -2.80 5.15 7.55
CA VAL A 227 -2.29 5.33 6.18
C VAL A 227 -2.68 4.14 5.31
N THR A 228 -3.26 4.42 4.14
CA THR A 228 -3.60 3.42 3.14
C THR A 228 -2.47 3.25 2.12
N VAL A 229 -2.15 2.00 1.76
CA VAL A 229 -1.05 1.66 0.86
C VAL A 229 -1.53 0.73 -0.24
N HIS A 230 -1.18 1.08 -1.48
CA HIS A 230 -1.26 0.18 -2.64
C HIS A 230 0.12 -0.35 -2.99
N TRP A 231 0.21 -1.63 -3.31
CA TRP A 231 1.48 -2.27 -3.71
C TRP A 231 1.29 -3.32 -4.81
N TYR A 232 1.59 -2.92 -6.04
CA TYR A 232 1.65 -3.81 -7.19
C TYR A 232 3.09 -3.93 -7.67
N ALA A 233 3.76 -5.01 -7.29
CA ALA A 233 5.16 -5.21 -7.61
C ALA A 233 5.45 -6.67 -8.01
N GLY A 234 6.72 -7.05 -7.99
CA GLY A 234 7.14 -8.43 -8.21
C GLY A 234 7.16 -9.29 -6.95
N LEU A 235 7.90 -10.39 -7.03
CA LEU A 235 7.90 -11.49 -6.05
C LEU A 235 8.79 -11.24 -4.81
N ASN A 236 9.18 -9.99 -4.53
CA ASN A 236 10.14 -9.68 -3.48
C ASN A 236 9.43 -9.24 -2.18
N VAL A 237 9.36 -10.14 -1.21
CA VAL A 237 8.73 -9.89 0.11
C VAL A 237 9.46 -8.79 0.87
N ASP A 238 10.79 -8.83 0.93
CA ASP A 238 11.58 -7.84 1.66
C ASP A 238 11.42 -6.44 1.09
N ALA A 239 11.19 -6.31 -0.22
CA ALA A 239 10.91 -5.02 -0.85
C ALA A 239 9.60 -4.42 -0.36
N LEU A 240 8.54 -5.23 -0.20
CA LEU A 240 7.29 -4.78 0.40
C LEU A 240 7.48 -4.42 1.87
N VAL A 241 8.12 -5.29 2.65
CA VAL A 241 8.37 -5.05 4.08
C VAL A 241 9.16 -3.75 4.30
N ARG A 242 10.26 -3.54 3.55
CA ARG A 242 11.03 -2.27 3.61
C ARG A 242 10.18 -1.06 3.24
N HIS A 243 9.33 -1.18 2.22
CA HIS A 243 8.43 -0.09 1.84
C HIS A 243 7.43 0.25 2.95
N LEU A 244 6.87 -0.75 3.63
CA LEU A 244 5.94 -0.53 4.73
C LEU A 244 6.62 0.13 5.93
N HIS A 245 7.86 -0.26 6.25
CA HIS A 245 8.67 0.46 7.24
C HIS A 245 8.92 1.91 6.82
N GLU A 246 9.28 2.16 5.55
CA GLU A 246 9.47 3.52 5.05
C GLU A 246 8.19 4.37 5.23
N VAL A 247 7.03 3.84 4.83
CA VAL A 247 5.73 4.54 5.00
C VAL A 247 5.44 4.80 6.49
N HIS A 248 5.67 3.80 7.34
CA HIS A 248 5.44 3.93 8.78
C HIS A 248 6.37 4.97 9.41
N ASP A 249 7.64 4.99 9.03
CA ASP A 249 8.63 5.95 9.53
C ASP A 249 8.32 7.39 9.09
N LEU A 250 7.73 7.56 7.90
CA LEU A 250 7.35 8.87 7.38
C LEU A 250 6.14 9.47 8.10
N TYR A 251 5.15 8.64 8.43
CA TYR A 251 3.84 9.13 8.87
C TYR A 251 3.51 8.80 10.32
N GLY A 252 4.21 7.85 10.94
CA GLY A 252 4.03 7.45 12.34
C GLY A 252 2.63 6.96 12.67
N ARG A 253 1.94 6.35 11.69
CA ARG A 253 0.54 5.91 11.79
C ARG A 253 0.41 4.45 11.37
N PRO A 254 -0.58 3.71 11.92
CA PRO A 254 -0.92 2.37 11.44
C PRO A 254 -1.15 2.32 9.94
N ILE A 255 -0.82 1.18 9.33
CA ILE A 255 -0.93 0.96 7.89
C ILE A 255 -2.03 -0.05 7.58
N TRP A 256 -2.86 0.31 6.61
CA TRP A 256 -3.79 -0.60 5.94
C TRP A 256 -3.34 -0.76 4.49
N ILE A 257 -2.96 -1.98 4.10
CA ILE A 257 -2.62 -2.31 2.72
C ILE A 257 -3.93 -2.62 1.99
N THR A 258 -4.57 -1.61 1.44
CA THR A 258 -5.90 -1.74 0.83
C THR A 258 -5.86 -2.47 -0.50
N GLU A 259 -4.72 -2.46 -1.19
CA GLU A 259 -4.50 -3.24 -2.40
C GLU A 259 -3.06 -3.74 -2.46
N PHE A 260 -2.86 -5.04 -2.66
CA PHE A 260 -1.56 -5.56 -3.07
C PHE A 260 -1.68 -6.81 -3.94
N GLY A 261 -0.68 -7.02 -4.79
CA GLY A 261 -0.61 -8.19 -5.64
C GLY A 261 0.63 -8.18 -6.52
N VAL A 262 0.78 -9.26 -7.31
CA VAL A 262 1.82 -9.34 -8.33
C VAL A 262 1.23 -8.89 -9.66
N ALA A 263 1.82 -7.84 -10.24
CA ALA A 263 1.39 -7.31 -11.52
C ALA A 263 2.60 -7.09 -12.45
N ASP A 264 2.39 -7.38 -13.74
CA ASP A 264 3.32 -7.08 -14.81
C ASP A 264 2.68 -6.13 -15.82
N TYR A 265 2.91 -4.84 -15.63
CA TYR A 265 2.38 -3.81 -16.53
C TYR A 265 2.95 -3.87 -17.95
N GLN A 266 4.05 -4.61 -18.17
CA GLN A 266 4.66 -4.82 -19.49
C GLN A 266 4.07 -6.02 -20.26
N ALA A 267 3.19 -6.81 -19.62
CA ALA A 267 2.52 -7.93 -20.28
C ALA A 267 1.64 -7.46 -21.46
N LYS A 268 1.66 -8.23 -22.55
CA LYS A 268 0.88 -7.91 -23.77
C LYS A 268 -0.55 -8.47 -23.68
N ASP A 269 -0.70 -9.59 -22.98
CA ASP A 269 -1.92 -10.35 -22.74
C ASP A 269 -1.79 -11.13 -21.41
N CYS A 270 -2.85 -11.84 -21.01
CA CYS A 270 -2.89 -12.60 -19.75
C CYS A 270 -1.96 -13.82 -19.68
N HIS A 271 -1.29 -14.20 -20.78
CA HIS A 271 -0.39 -15.36 -20.87
C HIS A 271 1.09 -14.96 -21.04
N SER A 272 1.36 -13.70 -21.39
CA SER A 272 2.69 -13.18 -21.71
C SER A 272 3.38 -12.45 -20.56
N GLY A 273 2.77 -12.39 -19.38
CA GLY A 273 3.39 -11.84 -18.17
C GLY A 273 4.68 -12.58 -17.79
N ARG A 274 5.62 -11.88 -17.17
CA ARG A 274 6.91 -12.44 -16.73
C ARG A 274 6.80 -13.41 -15.56
N PHE A 275 5.72 -13.34 -14.81
CA PHE A 275 5.50 -14.16 -13.61
C PHE A 275 4.71 -15.42 -13.94
N ARG A 276 5.01 -16.51 -13.22
CA ARG A 276 4.29 -17.78 -13.32
C ARG A 276 3.41 -18.01 -12.09
N PRO A 277 2.26 -18.69 -12.21
CA PRO A 277 1.35 -18.94 -11.09
C PRO A 277 2.06 -19.51 -9.85
N GLU A 278 2.94 -20.48 -10.00
CA GLU A 278 3.65 -21.16 -8.91
C GLU A 278 4.58 -20.19 -8.15
N GLN A 279 5.15 -19.22 -8.86
CA GLN A 279 5.98 -18.19 -8.25
C GLN A 279 5.14 -17.24 -7.39
N VAL A 280 3.96 -16.83 -7.88
CA VAL A 280 3.04 -15.97 -7.12
C VAL A 280 2.49 -16.70 -5.90
N GLN A 281 2.20 -18.00 -6.02
CA GLN A 281 1.83 -18.85 -4.89
C GLN A 281 2.95 -18.95 -3.84
N ALA A 282 4.20 -19.16 -4.27
CA ALA A 282 5.35 -19.18 -3.37
C ALA A 282 5.58 -17.82 -2.68
N PHE A 283 5.36 -16.72 -3.40
CA PHE A 283 5.37 -15.38 -2.85
C PHE A 283 4.27 -15.20 -1.79
N MET A 284 3.03 -15.58 -2.10
CA MET A 284 1.89 -15.45 -1.18
C MET A 284 2.13 -16.20 0.14
N ARG A 285 2.65 -17.44 0.07
CA ARG A 285 3.00 -18.24 1.26
C ARG A 285 4.04 -17.56 2.17
N LYS A 286 4.86 -16.65 1.64
CA LYS A 286 5.88 -15.91 2.40
C LYS A 286 5.41 -14.53 2.84
N VAL A 287 4.66 -13.83 1.98
CA VAL A 287 4.26 -12.45 2.24
C VAL A 287 3.20 -12.37 3.33
N LEU A 288 2.22 -13.28 3.39
CA LEU A 288 1.14 -13.19 4.38
C LEU A 288 1.65 -13.31 5.83
N PRO A 289 2.49 -14.31 6.18
CA PRO A 289 3.10 -14.35 7.52
C PRO A 289 4.01 -13.14 7.81
N ALA A 290 4.71 -12.61 6.81
CA ALA A 290 5.53 -11.42 6.97
C ALA A 290 4.68 -10.18 7.29
N LEU A 291 3.51 -10.03 6.66
CA LEU A 291 2.57 -8.94 6.97
C LEU A 291 1.94 -9.09 8.36
N ASP A 292 1.62 -10.32 8.78
CA ASP A 292 1.11 -10.59 10.12
C ASP A 292 2.10 -10.19 11.21
N ALA A 293 3.39 -10.43 10.99
CA ALA A 293 4.46 -10.10 11.93
C ALA A 293 4.72 -8.59 12.09
N LEU A 294 4.21 -7.74 11.18
CA LEU A 294 4.34 -6.29 11.30
C LEU A 294 3.22 -5.73 12.17
N GLU A 295 3.55 -5.34 13.41
CA GLU A 295 2.58 -4.79 14.38
C GLU A 295 1.87 -3.55 13.85
N PHE A 296 2.60 -2.66 13.17
CA PHE A 296 2.04 -1.44 12.58
C PHE A 296 1.19 -1.68 11.32
N VAL A 297 1.10 -2.91 10.81
CA VAL A 297 0.17 -3.28 9.73
C VAL A 297 -1.09 -3.87 10.37
N HIS A 298 -2.18 -3.10 10.32
CA HIS A 298 -3.44 -3.49 10.96
C HIS A 298 -4.35 -4.26 10.01
N ARG A 299 -4.25 -4.03 8.69
CA ARG A 299 -5.07 -4.71 7.69
C ARG A 299 -4.33 -4.86 6.36
N TYR A 300 -4.64 -5.94 5.63
CA TYR A 300 -4.21 -6.10 4.24
C TYR A 300 -5.28 -6.78 3.40
N ALA A 301 -5.41 -6.39 2.13
CA ALA A 301 -6.35 -6.99 1.18
C ALA A 301 -5.65 -7.29 -0.15
N TRP A 302 -5.56 -8.58 -0.49
CA TRP A 302 -5.07 -9.00 -1.80
C TRP A 302 -6.02 -8.48 -2.88
N PHE A 303 -5.48 -7.84 -3.90
CA PHE A 303 -6.27 -7.36 -5.02
C PHE A 303 -6.63 -8.53 -5.92
N CYS A 304 -7.92 -8.84 -6.02
CA CYS A 304 -8.37 -9.96 -6.81
C CYS A 304 -8.47 -9.59 -8.28
N PHE A 305 -7.37 -9.69 -9.02
CA PHE A 305 -7.39 -9.61 -10.48
C PHE A 305 -8.36 -10.64 -11.09
N ASP A 306 -8.92 -10.30 -12.24
CA ASP A 306 -9.60 -11.28 -13.09
C ASP A 306 -8.56 -12.25 -13.69
N GLU A 307 -8.90 -13.53 -13.87
CA GLU A 307 -7.98 -14.52 -14.43
C GLU A 307 -7.57 -14.20 -15.89
N THR A 308 -8.34 -13.36 -16.58
CA THR A 308 -8.03 -12.83 -17.91
C THR A 308 -7.37 -11.44 -17.87
N SER A 309 -7.06 -10.91 -16.69
CA SER A 309 -6.34 -9.63 -16.56
C SER A 309 -5.03 -9.69 -17.34
N ARG A 310 -4.80 -8.66 -18.17
CA ARG A 310 -3.55 -8.54 -18.92
C ARG A 310 -2.34 -8.46 -18.00
N VAL A 311 -2.44 -7.72 -16.89
CA VAL A 311 -1.27 -7.44 -16.03
C VAL A 311 -1.19 -8.36 -14.82
N GLY A 312 -2.30 -8.94 -14.36
CA GLY A 312 -2.39 -9.61 -13.07
C GLY A 312 -3.09 -10.95 -13.08
N SER A 313 -3.26 -11.62 -14.24
CA SER A 313 -3.88 -12.95 -14.33
C SER A 313 -3.32 -13.96 -13.32
N CYS A 314 -2.00 -13.98 -13.11
CA CYS A 314 -1.31 -14.84 -12.14
C CYS A 314 -1.63 -14.52 -10.67
N SER A 315 -2.28 -13.37 -10.39
CA SER A 315 -2.74 -12.94 -9.07
C SER A 315 -4.25 -13.13 -8.86
N ALA A 316 -4.94 -13.78 -9.81
CA ALA A 316 -6.37 -14.09 -9.67
C ALA A 316 -6.62 -15.13 -8.56
N LEU A 317 -7.57 -14.84 -7.68
CA LEU A 317 -7.99 -15.76 -6.61
C LEU A 317 -9.13 -16.70 -7.04
N PHE A 318 -9.81 -16.38 -8.13
CA PHE A 318 -10.97 -17.12 -8.62
C PHE A 318 -10.87 -17.40 -10.10
N HIS A 319 -11.41 -18.56 -10.47
CA HIS A 319 -11.78 -18.86 -11.83
C HIS A 319 -13.11 -18.20 -12.21
N ALA A 320 -13.40 -18.18 -13.51
CA ALA A 320 -14.63 -17.71 -14.13
C ALA A 320 -15.92 -18.30 -13.52
N ASP A 321 -15.85 -19.52 -12.98
CA ASP A 321 -16.96 -20.28 -12.40
C ASP A 321 -17.12 -20.10 -10.87
N ASN A 322 -16.40 -19.14 -10.28
CA ASN A 322 -16.35 -18.85 -8.83
C ASN A 322 -15.60 -19.90 -7.99
N SER A 323 -14.98 -20.92 -8.59
CA SER A 323 -14.06 -21.80 -7.86
C SER A 323 -12.74 -21.08 -7.55
N LEU A 324 -12.12 -21.44 -6.42
CA LEU A 324 -10.81 -20.88 -6.04
C LEU A 324 -9.71 -21.40 -6.96
N THR A 325 -8.86 -20.50 -7.43
CA THR A 325 -7.56 -20.88 -7.99
C THR A 325 -6.67 -21.48 -6.90
N GLU A 326 -5.54 -22.11 -7.26
CA GLU A 326 -4.55 -22.53 -6.25
C GLU A 326 -4.04 -21.36 -5.40
N LEU A 327 -3.93 -20.16 -5.97
CA LEU A 327 -3.60 -18.95 -5.21
C LEU A 327 -4.74 -18.57 -4.25
N GLY A 328 -6.00 -18.64 -4.71
CA GLY A 328 -7.19 -18.44 -3.90
C GLY A 328 -7.25 -19.40 -2.70
N LYS A 329 -6.91 -20.68 -2.90
CA LYS A 329 -6.84 -21.68 -1.83
C LYS A 329 -5.79 -21.34 -0.77
N ILE A 330 -4.62 -20.84 -1.19
CA ILE A 330 -3.58 -20.37 -0.24
C ILE A 330 -4.08 -19.18 0.57
N TYR A 331 -4.69 -18.19 -0.08
CA TYR A 331 -5.23 -17.01 0.60
C TYR A 331 -6.36 -17.38 1.57
N ALA A 332 -7.25 -18.29 1.17
CA ALA A 332 -8.33 -18.80 1.99
C ALA A 332 -7.83 -19.55 3.23
N ALA A 333 -6.81 -20.39 3.06
CA ALA A 333 -6.23 -21.20 4.13
C ALA A 333 -5.43 -20.38 5.16
N HIS A 334 -4.90 -19.22 4.77
CA HIS A 334 -4.14 -18.36 5.66
C HIS A 334 -5.01 -17.76 6.77
N GLN A 335 -4.67 -18.04 8.02
CA GLN A 335 -5.29 -17.44 9.20
C GLN A 335 -4.41 -16.29 9.70
N SER A 336 -4.85 -15.07 9.46
CA SER A 336 -4.11 -13.87 9.90
C SER A 336 -4.28 -13.64 11.39
N THR A 337 -3.24 -13.10 12.03
CA THR A 337 -3.32 -12.67 13.43
C THR A 337 -4.20 -11.43 13.57
N PRO A 338 -4.79 -11.17 14.75
CA PRO A 338 -5.38 -9.86 15.04
C PRO A 338 -4.33 -8.74 15.00
N SER A 339 -4.77 -7.50 14.82
CA SER A 339 -3.94 -6.33 15.13
C SER A 339 -3.88 -6.16 16.64
N THR A 340 -2.69 -5.97 17.20
CA THR A 340 -2.47 -5.69 18.63
C THR A 340 -2.82 -4.26 19.00
#